data_AF-A0AAN8J1M4-F1
#
_entry.id   AF-A0AAN8J1M4-F1
#
_cell.length_a   1.000
_cell.length_b   1.000
_cell.length_c   1.000
_cell.angle_alpha   90.00
_cell.angle_beta   90.00
_cell.angle_gamma   90.00
#
_symmetry.space_group_name_H-M   'P 1'
#
loop_
_entity.id
_entity.type
_entity.pdbx_description
1 polymer ?
#
loop_
_entity_poly.entity_id
_entity_poly.type
_entity_poly.pdbx_seq_one_letter_code
_entity_poly.pdbx_strand_id
1 'polypeptide(L)'
;MDDGDSVMTGDENVPPQEIKDSVEALMRHSENHRAEGESLFDWSSICEELEVAVNGHDSTDAGRRSGAVLTSAAEKGHLQYQCLDDCFANTTLGDIEGLNLPGAYGKRPFGDVWTAWKAASIFIRKELTVPQKIRLFKDRAVSLDVEALTRVLKLAYSVCTDWTEFLCTTSTISKHEAIDGNCIIDFYKPAFSDLKKDLADDSRAAKKPKQGPTGFAAPETALLMEKDGPKGGLITKVVTSFSTLRDTLMEWTTFGTWIIVFPMENKGKIEIFQEIVKIVKDHVEDGGHVVTAWTPITATNMAKWTSMVKLWKTLDWIFVKLGGNQVITTASCSLVNDKVFVEAGSPEGTSQFYNAYLGVAAAKQLYCAICKKATKFQLPTLEQSSRTTTRRRGGMWEKDANLERP
;
A
#
# COMPACT_ATOMS: atom_id res chain seq x y z
N MET A 1 -40.53 -29.01 -65.35
CA MET A 1 -40.85 -29.38 -63.95
C MET A 1 -39.51 -29.50 -63.29
N ASP A 2 -39.09 -28.36 -62.75
CA ASP A 2 -37.75 -28.05 -62.28
C ASP A 2 -37.54 -28.56 -60.86
N ASP A 3 -36.44 -29.28 -60.64
CA ASP A 3 -35.81 -29.48 -59.34
C ASP A 3 -34.70 -28.44 -59.21
N GLY A 4 -34.79 -27.57 -58.21
CA GLY A 4 -33.83 -26.52 -57.93
C GLY A 4 -33.39 -26.54 -56.47
N ASP A 5 -32.26 -27.20 -56.20
CA ASP A 5 -31.48 -27.03 -54.97
C ASP A 5 -30.51 -25.85 -55.15
N SER A 6 -30.65 -24.82 -54.32
CA SER A 6 -29.73 -23.68 -54.23
C SER A 6 -29.06 -23.67 -52.86
N VAL A 7 -27.78 -24.01 -52.85
CA VAL A 7 -26.87 -23.88 -51.71
C VAL A 7 -26.25 -22.49 -51.75
N MET A 8 -26.52 -21.68 -50.72
CA MET A 8 -25.85 -20.40 -50.47
C MET A 8 -24.54 -20.66 -49.74
N THR A 9 -23.39 -20.54 -50.43
CA THR A 9 -22.07 -20.45 -49.81
C THR A 9 -21.77 -18.99 -49.49
N GLY A 10 -21.48 -18.70 -48.23
CA GLY A 10 -21.16 -17.36 -47.73
C GLY A 10 -19.78 -16.88 -48.15
N ASP A 11 -19.71 -15.60 -48.51
CA ASP A 11 -18.47 -14.84 -48.67
C ASP A 11 -17.78 -14.66 -47.32
N GLU A 12 -16.62 -15.28 -47.16
CA GLU A 12 -15.69 -14.96 -46.09
C GLU A 12 -15.02 -13.60 -46.38
N ASN A 13 -15.21 -12.68 -45.45
CA ASN A 13 -14.69 -11.31 -45.50
C ASN A 13 -13.16 -11.33 -45.27
N VAL A 14 -12.39 -11.50 -46.34
CA VAL A 14 -10.92 -11.48 -46.30
C VAL A 14 -10.45 -10.03 -46.14
N PRO A 15 -9.67 -9.69 -45.09
CA PRO A 15 -9.18 -8.33 -44.90
C PRO A 15 -8.23 -7.92 -46.05
N PRO A 16 -8.26 -6.64 -46.49
CA PRO A 16 -7.41 -6.13 -47.56
C PRO A 16 -5.93 -6.47 -47.34
N GLN A 17 -5.25 -6.90 -48.40
CA GLN A 17 -3.86 -7.37 -48.36
C GLN A 17 -2.91 -6.35 -47.70
N GLU A 18 -3.17 -5.05 -47.85
CA GLU A 18 -2.40 -3.97 -47.19
C GLU A 18 -2.42 -4.03 -45.66
N ILE A 19 -3.51 -4.53 -45.05
CA ILE A 19 -3.61 -4.72 -43.60
C ILE A 19 -2.78 -5.93 -43.17
N LYS A 20 -2.80 -7.02 -43.94
CA LYS A 20 -1.96 -8.19 -43.68
C LYS A 20 -0.47 -7.84 -43.79
N ASP A 21 -0.10 -7.11 -44.83
CA ASP A 21 1.29 -6.71 -45.07
C ASP A 21 1.79 -5.74 -43.99
N SER A 22 0.92 -4.83 -43.50
CA SER A 22 1.23 -3.93 -42.37
C SER A 22 1.37 -4.68 -41.04
N VAL A 23 0.53 -5.70 -40.81
CA VAL A 23 0.62 -6.56 -39.61
C VAL A 23 1.87 -7.44 -39.66
N GLU A 24 2.21 -8.01 -40.82
CA GLU A 24 3.46 -8.76 -41.00
C GLU A 24 4.70 -7.88 -40.83
N ALA A 25 4.69 -6.64 -41.34
CA ALA A 25 5.79 -5.70 -41.16
C ALA A 25 5.97 -5.33 -39.67
N LEU A 26 4.88 -5.15 -38.93
CA LEU A 26 4.91 -4.92 -37.47
C LEU A 26 5.42 -6.14 -36.69
N MET A 27 5.01 -7.35 -37.08
CA MET A 27 5.50 -8.59 -36.46
C MET A 27 7.00 -8.78 -36.72
N ARG A 28 7.48 -8.54 -37.95
CA ARG A 28 8.92 -8.59 -38.27
C ARG A 28 9.73 -7.50 -37.56
N HIS A 29 9.16 -6.31 -37.36
CA HIS A 29 9.83 -5.24 -36.60
C HIS A 29 9.90 -5.55 -35.10
N SER A 30 8.89 -6.26 -34.55
CA SER A 30 8.89 -6.79 -33.18
C SER A 30 9.89 -7.94 -33.01
N GLU A 31 10.07 -8.78 -34.01
CA GLU A 31 11.04 -9.89 -33.99
C GLU A 31 12.48 -9.38 -34.16
N ASN A 32 12.71 -8.36 -34.98
CA ASN A 32 14.04 -7.73 -35.11
C ASN A 32 14.48 -6.98 -33.83
N HIS A 33 13.56 -6.36 -33.08
CA HIS A 33 13.90 -5.77 -31.77
C HIS A 33 14.20 -6.81 -30.68
N ARG A 34 13.78 -8.07 -30.88
CA ARG A 34 14.13 -9.18 -29.99
C ARG A 34 15.56 -9.69 -30.22
N ALA A 35 16.23 -9.27 -31.29
CA ALA A 35 17.58 -9.69 -31.67
C ALA A 35 18.70 -8.75 -31.15
N GLU A 36 18.38 -7.53 -30.71
CA GLU A 36 19.33 -6.68 -29.98
C GLU A 36 19.29 -7.04 -28.50
N GLY A 37 20.15 -7.97 -28.10
CA GLY A 37 20.29 -8.46 -26.74
C GLY A 37 20.83 -7.41 -25.76
N GLU A 38 20.02 -6.41 -25.42
CA GLU A 38 20.21 -5.69 -24.16
C GLU A 38 19.88 -6.66 -23.02
N SER A 39 20.92 -7.11 -22.31
CA SER A 39 20.77 -7.89 -21.09
C SER A 39 19.89 -7.11 -20.11
N LEU A 40 18.67 -7.61 -19.90
CA LEU A 40 17.71 -7.06 -18.96
C LEU A 40 18.32 -7.10 -17.55
N PHE A 41 18.26 -5.99 -16.84
CA PHE A 41 18.84 -5.89 -15.49
C PHE A 41 18.02 -6.71 -14.50
N ASP A 42 18.69 -7.56 -13.72
CA ASP A 42 18.06 -8.34 -12.67
C ASP A 42 17.93 -7.51 -11.39
N TRP A 43 16.69 -7.18 -11.03
CA TRP A 43 16.38 -6.40 -9.83
C TRP A 43 16.39 -7.22 -8.53
N SER A 44 16.65 -8.53 -8.59
CA SER A 44 16.52 -9.43 -7.44
C SER A 44 17.39 -9.04 -6.25
N SER A 45 18.68 -8.77 -6.46
CA SER A 45 19.60 -8.38 -5.39
C SER A 45 19.17 -7.06 -4.71
N ILE A 46 18.74 -6.06 -5.50
CA ILE A 46 18.25 -4.80 -4.94
C ILE A 46 16.98 -5.01 -4.12
N CYS A 47 16.05 -5.84 -4.60
CA CYS A 47 14.81 -6.13 -3.87
C CYS A 47 15.10 -6.84 -2.54
N GLU A 48 15.98 -7.84 -2.54
CA GLU A 48 16.38 -8.57 -1.33
C GLU A 48 17.04 -7.65 -0.31
N GLU A 49 17.97 -6.79 -0.73
CA GLU A 49 18.64 -5.85 0.17
C GLU A 49 17.68 -4.81 0.76
N LEU A 50 16.74 -4.30 -0.03
CA LEU A 50 15.71 -3.37 0.47
C LEU A 50 14.78 -4.04 1.49
N GLU A 51 14.35 -5.28 1.22
CA GLU A 51 13.51 -6.04 2.14
C GLU A 51 14.24 -6.30 3.47
N VAL A 52 15.53 -6.66 3.42
CA VAL A 52 16.35 -6.84 4.62
C VAL A 52 16.50 -5.54 5.40
N ALA A 53 16.78 -4.42 4.73
CA ALA A 53 16.95 -3.12 5.40
C ALA A 53 15.67 -2.68 6.14
N VAL A 54 14.49 -2.93 5.56
CA VAL A 54 13.19 -2.56 6.15
C VAL A 54 12.74 -3.55 7.23
N ASN A 55 13.18 -4.80 7.17
CA ASN A 55 12.89 -5.81 8.19
C ASN A 55 13.86 -5.77 9.39
N GLY A 56 15.10 -5.29 9.18
CA GLY A 56 16.16 -5.28 10.19
C GLY A 56 16.16 -4.11 11.18
N HIS A 57 15.35 -3.06 10.94
CA HIS A 57 15.35 -1.84 11.75
C HIS A 57 14.43 -1.89 12.98
N ASP A 58 14.11 -3.08 13.50
CA ASP A 58 13.34 -3.23 14.73
C ASP A 58 14.30 -3.31 15.93
N SER A 59 14.42 -2.19 16.66
CA SER A 59 14.96 -2.07 18.04
C SER A 59 16.48 -1.89 18.24
N THR A 60 16.95 -0.64 18.23
CA THR A 60 17.98 -0.17 19.19
C THR A 60 17.72 1.29 19.54
N ASP A 61 16.80 1.55 20.47
CA ASP A 61 16.79 2.81 21.19
C ASP A 61 17.18 2.56 22.65
N ALA A 62 18.39 2.97 22.99
CA ALA A 62 18.98 2.82 24.31
C ALA A 62 18.71 4.11 25.12
N GLY A 63 17.44 4.38 25.35
CA GLY A 63 16.98 5.42 26.28
C GLY A 63 17.10 4.94 27.73
N ARG A 64 17.66 5.80 28.57
CA ARG A 64 17.93 5.64 30.02
C ARG A 64 16.72 5.02 30.77
N ARG A 65 16.84 3.76 31.20
CA ARG A 65 15.78 3.02 31.90
C ARG A 65 15.77 3.35 33.40
N SER A 66 14.76 4.10 33.84
CA SER A 66 14.22 3.99 35.19
C SER A 66 12.91 3.21 35.07
N GLY A 67 12.99 1.88 35.07
CA GLY A 67 11.84 1.00 34.88
C GLY A 67 12.04 -0.32 35.61
N ALA A 68 10.93 -0.96 35.97
CA ALA A 68 10.87 -2.17 36.80
C ALA A 68 11.93 -3.22 36.41
N VAL A 69 12.74 -3.65 37.38
CA VAL A 69 13.78 -4.66 37.21
C VAL A 69 13.33 -5.92 37.95
N LEU A 70 13.32 -7.04 37.25
CA LEU A 70 13.13 -8.34 37.89
C LEU A 70 14.42 -8.70 38.62
N THR A 71 14.33 -8.87 39.93
CA THR A 71 15.52 -9.05 40.77
C THR A 71 15.93 -10.51 40.91
N SER A 72 15.09 -11.47 40.49
CA SER A 72 15.45 -12.88 40.46
C SER A 72 14.62 -13.73 39.48
N ALA A 73 15.15 -14.91 39.12
CA ALA A 73 14.46 -15.93 38.33
C ALA A 73 13.33 -16.67 39.11
N ALA A 74 13.17 -16.40 40.41
CA ALA A 74 12.11 -16.96 41.24
C ALA A 74 10.84 -16.07 41.27
N GLU A 75 10.89 -14.90 40.64
CA GLU A 75 9.74 -14.02 40.50
C GLU A 75 8.73 -14.64 39.52
N LYS A 76 7.48 -14.79 40.00
CA LYS A 76 6.34 -15.31 39.23
C LYS A 76 6.29 -14.61 37.87
N GLY A 77 6.17 -15.39 36.78
CA GLY A 77 6.46 -14.93 35.42
C GLY A 77 5.84 -13.59 35.04
N HIS A 78 6.48 -12.85 34.11
CA HIS A 78 6.28 -11.41 33.89
C HIS A 78 4.82 -10.93 33.76
N LEU A 79 3.90 -11.79 33.33
CA LEU A 79 2.45 -11.49 33.23
C LEU A 79 1.72 -11.46 34.59
N GLN A 80 2.26 -12.13 35.61
CA GLN A 80 1.78 -12.13 36.99
C GLN A 80 2.45 -11.04 37.84
N TYR A 81 3.42 -10.31 37.27
CA TYR A 81 4.10 -9.23 37.96
C TYR A 81 3.15 -8.05 38.12
N GLN A 82 2.96 -7.61 39.36
CA GLN A 82 2.18 -6.41 39.66
C GLN A 82 3.07 -5.19 39.52
N CYS A 83 2.57 -4.13 38.90
CA CYS A 83 3.30 -2.88 38.80
C CYS A 83 3.58 -2.33 40.21
N LEU A 84 4.84 -2.00 40.51
CA LEU A 84 5.24 -1.49 41.84
C LEU A 84 4.61 -0.14 42.17
N ASP A 85 4.30 0.66 41.15
CA ASP A 85 3.64 1.95 41.29
C ASP A 85 2.11 1.82 41.40
N ASP A 86 1.59 0.58 41.47
CA ASP A 86 0.17 0.25 41.59
C ASP A 86 -0.70 0.89 40.49
N CYS A 87 -0.14 1.04 39.28
CA CYS A 87 -0.83 1.71 38.17
C CYS A 87 -2.16 1.05 37.78
N PHE A 88 -2.33 -0.24 38.10
CA PHE A 88 -3.55 -1.00 37.80
C PHE A 88 -4.63 -0.93 38.90
N ALA A 89 -4.39 -0.24 40.02
CA ALA A 89 -5.29 -0.24 41.19
C ALA A 89 -6.74 0.11 40.86
N ASN A 90 -6.93 1.05 39.92
CA ASN A 90 -8.25 1.55 39.52
C ASN A 90 -8.75 0.94 38.21
N THR A 91 -7.96 0.06 37.59
CA THR A 91 -8.28 -0.53 36.30
C THR A 91 -9.15 -1.75 36.47
N THR A 92 -10.22 -1.83 35.67
CA THR A 92 -11.21 -2.88 35.73
C THR A 92 -11.26 -3.67 34.43
N LEU A 93 -11.82 -4.88 34.46
CA LEU A 93 -11.99 -5.68 33.25
C LEU A 93 -12.87 -4.96 32.20
N GLY A 94 -13.79 -4.10 32.64
CA GLY A 94 -14.66 -3.31 31.78
C GLY A 94 -13.94 -2.24 30.96
N ASP A 95 -12.73 -1.86 31.36
CA ASP A 95 -11.91 -0.89 30.64
C ASP A 95 -11.18 -1.51 29.43
N ILE A 96 -11.22 -2.84 29.30
CA ILE A 96 -10.62 -3.55 28.16
C ILE A 96 -11.54 -3.38 26.93
N GLU A 97 -11.05 -2.65 25.94
CA GLU A 97 -11.85 -2.30 24.77
C GLU A 97 -12.37 -3.51 23.99
N GLY A 98 -13.64 -3.39 23.58
CA GLY A 98 -14.38 -4.35 22.77
C GLY A 98 -14.65 -5.71 23.43
N LEU A 99 -14.51 -5.82 24.76
CA LEU A 99 -15.05 -6.94 25.51
C LEU A 99 -16.45 -6.60 26.05
N ASN A 100 -17.41 -7.49 25.82
CA ASN A 100 -18.76 -7.36 26.35
C ASN A 100 -18.88 -8.12 27.67
N LEU A 101 -18.57 -7.43 28.78
CA LEU A 101 -18.65 -7.99 30.13
C LEU A 101 -19.98 -7.61 30.79
N PRO A 102 -20.71 -8.56 31.42
CA PRO A 102 -21.86 -8.21 32.23
C PRO A 102 -21.46 -7.31 33.40
N GLY A 103 -22.29 -6.33 33.76
CA GLY A 103 -21.89 -5.17 34.58
C GLY A 103 -21.14 -5.46 35.89
N ALA A 104 -21.45 -6.55 36.60
CA ALA A 104 -20.71 -6.93 37.81
C ALA A 104 -19.29 -7.47 37.53
N TYR A 105 -19.09 -8.11 36.37
CA TYR A 105 -17.79 -8.62 35.93
C TYR A 105 -16.93 -7.52 35.32
N GLY A 106 -17.55 -6.56 34.62
CA GLY A 106 -16.86 -5.38 34.10
C GLY A 106 -16.21 -4.57 35.22
N LYS A 107 -16.91 -4.34 36.33
CA LYS A 107 -16.41 -3.57 37.49
C LYS A 107 -15.32 -4.26 38.31
N ARG A 108 -14.92 -5.48 37.96
CA ARG A 108 -13.94 -6.23 38.74
C ARG A 108 -12.54 -5.67 38.46
N PRO A 109 -11.80 -5.21 39.49
CA PRO A 109 -10.42 -4.78 39.31
C PRO A 109 -9.52 -5.98 39.05
N PHE A 110 -8.36 -5.73 38.42
CA PHE A 110 -7.30 -6.71 38.28
C PHE A 110 -5.95 -6.09 38.67
N GLY A 111 -5.09 -6.85 39.34
CA GLY A 111 -3.76 -6.38 39.75
C GLY A 111 -2.65 -6.75 38.76
N ASP A 112 -2.91 -7.68 37.84
CA ASP A 112 -1.92 -8.22 36.92
C ASP A 112 -2.56 -8.63 35.58
N VAL A 113 -1.73 -8.62 34.52
CA VAL A 113 -2.17 -8.94 33.16
C VAL A 113 -2.62 -10.39 33.03
N TRP A 114 -2.04 -11.33 33.77
CA TRP A 114 -2.44 -12.74 33.72
C TRP A 114 -3.90 -12.94 34.17
N THR A 115 -4.29 -12.30 35.28
CA THR A 115 -5.65 -12.34 35.80
C THR A 115 -6.63 -11.71 34.82
N ALA A 116 -6.28 -10.55 34.24
CA ALA A 116 -7.09 -9.90 33.21
C ALA A 116 -7.24 -10.76 31.95
N TRP A 117 -6.14 -11.35 31.49
CA TRP A 117 -6.09 -12.16 30.28
C TRP A 117 -6.92 -13.44 30.40
N LYS A 118 -6.82 -14.17 31.52
CA LYS A 118 -7.67 -15.35 31.77
C LYS A 118 -9.16 -15.00 31.70
N ALA A 119 -9.54 -13.86 32.29
CA ALA A 119 -10.92 -13.38 32.24
C ALA A 119 -11.33 -13.01 30.81
N ALA A 120 -10.56 -12.12 30.18
CA ALA A 120 -10.80 -11.62 28.83
C ALA A 120 -10.95 -12.76 27.80
N SER A 121 -10.11 -13.78 27.89
CA SER A 121 -10.10 -14.90 26.96
C SER A 121 -11.36 -15.77 27.04
N ILE A 122 -12.04 -15.81 28.19
CA ILE A 122 -13.37 -16.46 28.28
C ILE A 122 -14.44 -15.58 27.62
N PHE A 123 -14.38 -14.27 27.86
CA PHE A 123 -15.44 -13.35 27.45
C PHE A 123 -15.37 -12.94 25.98
N ILE A 124 -14.21 -13.06 25.33
CA ILE A 124 -14.06 -12.79 23.89
C ILE A 124 -14.69 -13.85 22.98
N ARG A 125 -14.80 -15.10 23.46
CA ARG A 125 -15.32 -16.26 22.71
C ARG A 125 -16.76 -16.03 22.24
N LYS A 126 -17.01 -16.00 20.94
CA LYS A 126 -18.33 -15.67 20.36
C LYS A 126 -19.29 -16.86 20.35
N GLU A 127 -18.75 -18.07 20.36
CA GLU A 127 -19.47 -19.34 20.35
C GLU A 127 -20.07 -19.73 21.71
N LEU A 128 -19.68 -19.04 22.78
CA LEU A 128 -20.20 -19.28 24.13
C LEU A 128 -21.28 -18.27 24.49
N THR A 129 -22.36 -18.76 25.07
CA THR A 129 -23.40 -17.92 25.67
C THR A 129 -22.89 -17.23 26.94
N VAL A 130 -23.49 -16.09 27.31
CA VAL A 130 -23.13 -15.35 28.54
C VAL A 130 -23.19 -16.25 29.80
N PRO A 131 -24.22 -17.09 30.01
CA PRO A 131 -24.24 -18.00 31.16
C PRO A 131 -23.08 -19.01 31.17
N GLN A 132 -22.69 -19.55 30.01
CA GLN A 132 -21.54 -20.46 29.89
C GLN A 132 -20.22 -19.74 30.24
N LYS A 133 -20.03 -18.52 29.74
CA LYS A 133 -18.88 -17.67 30.09
C LYS A 133 -18.79 -17.41 31.59
N ILE A 134 -19.92 -17.06 32.21
CA ILE A 134 -20.02 -16.85 33.66
C ILE A 134 -19.64 -18.11 34.43
N ARG A 135 -20.12 -19.28 33.99
CA ARG A 135 -19.80 -20.57 34.62
C ARG A 135 -18.31 -20.87 34.54
N LEU A 136 -17.71 -20.80 33.33
CA LEU A 136 -16.28 -21.03 33.14
C LEU A 136 -15.42 -20.08 33.99
N PHE A 137 -15.83 -18.83 34.09
CA PHE A 137 -15.14 -17.84 34.91
C PHE A 137 -15.22 -18.16 36.42
N LYS A 138 -16.39 -18.60 36.91
CA LYS A 138 -16.57 -19.05 38.31
C LYS A 138 -15.76 -20.32 38.60
N ASP A 139 -15.72 -21.24 37.64
CA ASP A 139 -14.98 -22.50 37.72
C ASP A 139 -13.46 -22.29 37.57
N ARG A 140 -13.00 -21.05 37.37
CA ARG A 140 -11.60 -20.67 37.15
C ARG A 140 -10.95 -21.42 35.98
N ALA A 141 -11.75 -21.74 34.95
CA ALA A 141 -11.25 -22.39 33.75
C ALA A 141 -10.21 -21.49 33.05
N VAL A 142 -9.15 -22.11 32.52
CA VAL A 142 -8.13 -21.42 31.75
C VAL A 142 -8.36 -21.74 30.27
N SER A 143 -8.71 -20.72 29.49
CA SER A 143 -8.93 -20.81 28.05
C SER A 143 -8.28 -19.58 27.42
N LEU A 144 -6.98 -19.65 27.15
CA LEU A 144 -6.19 -18.51 26.67
C LEU A 144 -6.51 -18.19 25.21
N ASP A 145 -6.49 -16.90 24.88
CA ASP A 145 -6.76 -16.38 23.54
C ASP A 145 -5.81 -15.23 23.19
N VAL A 146 -5.33 -15.20 21.94
CA VAL A 146 -4.35 -14.20 21.47
C VAL A 146 -4.98 -12.80 21.42
N GLU A 147 -6.17 -12.67 20.85
CA GLU A 147 -6.85 -11.38 20.68
C GLU A 147 -7.20 -10.77 22.04
N ALA A 148 -7.60 -11.61 23.01
CA ALA A 148 -7.79 -11.19 24.38
C ALA A 148 -6.51 -10.65 25.01
N LEU A 149 -5.36 -11.31 24.78
CA LEU A 149 -4.07 -10.83 25.29
C LEU A 149 -3.70 -9.48 24.69
N THR A 150 -3.82 -9.32 23.36
CA THR A 150 -3.53 -8.07 22.66
C THR A 150 -4.31 -6.89 23.25
N ARG A 151 -5.62 -7.08 23.50
CA ARG A 151 -6.49 -6.04 24.09
C ARG A 151 -6.11 -5.69 25.52
N VAL A 152 -5.78 -6.68 26.34
CA VAL A 152 -5.31 -6.45 27.72
C VAL A 152 -3.99 -5.70 27.72
N LEU A 153 -3.05 -6.06 26.83
CA LEU A 153 -1.78 -5.36 26.71
C LEU A 153 -1.95 -3.92 26.20
N LYS A 154 -2.92 -3.67 25.30
CA LYS A 154 -3.25 -2.32 24.84
C LYS A 154 -3.72 -1.44 25.99
N LEU A 155 -4.63 -1.95 26.83
CA LEU A 155 -5.04 -1.27 28.05
C LEU A 155 -3.86 -1.05 29.00
N ALA A 156 -3.04 -2.08 29.21
CA ALA A 156 -1.85 -1.98 30.06
C ALA A 156 -0.87 -0.90 29.57
N TYR A 157 -0.67 -0.79 28.26
CA TYR A 157 0.19 0.25 27.67
C TYR A 157 -0.33 1.66 27.96
N SER A 158 -1.66 1.86 27.88
CA SER A 158 -2.30 3.14 28.17
C SER A 158 -2.26 3.54 29.65
N VAL A 159 -2.24 2.56 30.55
CA VAL A 159 -2.24 2.76 32.00
C VAL A 159 -0.83 2.87 32.56
N CYS A 160 0.10 2.06 32.04
CA CYS A 160 1.50 2.01 32.48
C CYS A 160 2.41 1.64 31.31
N THR A 161 2.83 2.68 30.57
CA THR A 161 3.70 2.57 29.39
C THR A 161 5.04 1.92 29.76
N ASP A 162 5.74 2.43 30.78
CA ASP A 162 7.07 1.94 31.19
C ASP A 162 7.06 0.44 31.52
N TRP A 163 6.02 -0.04 32.18
CA TRP A 163 5.87 -1.46 32.52
C TRP A 163 5.57 -2.32 31.29
N THR A 164 4.72 -1.82 30.38
CA THR A 164 4.36 -2.56 29.16
C THR A 164 5.52 -2.57 28.17
N GLU A 165 6.33 -1.51 28.09
CA GLU A 165 7.58 -1.49 27.33
C GLU A 165 8.63 -2.43 27.91
N PHE A 166 8.73 -2.51 29.25
CA PHE A 166 9.56 -3.50 29.91
C PHE A 166 9.15 -4.93 29.50
N LEU A 167 7.85 -5.24 29.48
CA LEU A 167 7.36 -6.52 28.94
C LEU A 167 7.75 -6.71 27.47
N CYS A 168 7.52 -5.71 26.62
CA CYS A 168 7.78 -5.80 25.17
C CYS A 168 9.26 -6.01 24.83
N THR A 169 10.18 -5.49 25.65
CA THR A 169 11.62 -5.48 25.36
C THR A 169 12.39 -6.62 26.01
N THR A 170 11.76 -7.37 26.90
CA THR A 170 12.45 -8.40 27.69
C THR A 170 12.56 -9.72 26.92
N SER A 171 13.72 -9.97 26.31
CA SER A 171 14.01 -11.22 25.58
C SER A 171 13.93 -12.49 26.45
N THR A 172 13.92 -12.34 27.79
CA THR A 172 13.81 -13.46 28.74
C THR A 172 12.42 -14.09 28.79
N ILE A 173 11.40 -13.48 28.17
CA ILE A 173 10.04 -14.06 28.07
C ILE A 173 10.04 -15.42 27.39
N SER A 174 10.91 -15.59 26.40
CA SER A 174 11.11 -16.87 25.69
C SER A 174 11.65 -18.00 26.57
N LYS A 175 12.13 -17.68 27.78
CA LYS A 175 12.73 -18.60 28.74
C LYS A 175 11.86 -18.84 29.97
N HIS A 176 10.61 -18.36 29.99
CA HIS A 176 9.72 -18.56 31.14
C HIS A 176 9.24 -19.99 31.27
N GLU A 177 9.11 -20.42 32.52
CA GLU A 177 8.35 -21.61 32.85
C GLU A 177 6.85 -21.39 32.56
N ALA A 178 6.15 -22.49 32.33
CA ALA A 178 4.71 -22.46 32.08
C ALA A 178 3.95 -21.85 33.27
N ILE A 179 3.08 -20.87 33.00
CA ILE A 179 2.26 -20.24 34.06
C ILE A 179 1.01 -21.09 34.27
N ASP A 180 0.79 -21.54 35.51
CA ASP A 180 -0.29 -22.47 35.87
C ASP A 180 -0.28 -23.74 34.98
N GLY A 181 0.89 -24.19 34.50
CA GLY A 181 1.04 -25.32 33.58
C GLY A 181 0.72 -25.03 32.11
N ASN A 182 0.49 -23.77 31.72
CA ASN A 182 0.17 -23.36 30.35
C ASN A 182 1.40 -22.76 29.64
N CYS A 183 1.68 -23.21 28.42
CA CYS A 183 2.69 -22.58 27.56
C CYS A 183 2.15 -21.25 27.03
N ILE A 184 2.73 -20.14 27.50
CA ILE A 184 2.28 -18.79 27.12
C ILE A 184 2.96 -18.27 25.85
N ILE A 185 4.09 -18.85 25.45
CA ILE A 185 4.96 -18.33 24.38
C ILE A 185 4.21 -18.26 23.04
N ASP A 186 3.41 -19.28 22.75
CA ASP A 186 2.68 -19.41 21.50
C ASP A 186 1.58 -18.35 21.35
N PHE A 187 1.07 -17.81 22.46
CA PHE A 187 0.10 -16.70 22.46
C PHE A 187 0.79 -15.34 22.49
N TYR A 188 1.94 -15.27 23.16
CA TYR A 188 2.66 -14.02 23.39
C TYR A 188 3.23 -13.45 22.10
N LYS A 189 3.91 -14.27 21.28
CA LYS A 189 4.54 -13.76 20.05
C LYS A 189 3.53 -13.09 19.10
N PRO A 190 2.39 -13.74 18.78
CA PRO A 190 1.37 -13.09 17.94
C PRO A 190 0.78 -11.85 18.61
N ALA A 191 0.41 -11.93 19.90
CA ALA A 191 -0.23 -10.82 20.59
C ALA A 191 0.65 -9.57 20.65
N PHE A 192 1.97 -9.73 20.83
CA PHE A 192 2.91 -8.61 20.83
C PHE A 192 3.14 -8.03 19.43
N SER A 193 3.19 -8.89 18.42
CA SER A 193 3.24 -8.44 17.03
C SER A 193 2.03 -7.58 16.69
N ASP A 194 0.84 -8.03 17.11
CA ASP A 194 -0.41 -7.31 16.89
C ASP A 194 -0.46 -6.00 17.70
N LEU A 195 -0.06 -6.02 18.98
CA LEU A 195 0.01 -4.82 19.81
C LEU A 195 0.92 -3.75 19.20
N LYS A 196 2.14 -4.13 18.76
CA LYS A 196 3.07 -3.19 18.11
C LYS A 196 2.44 -2.54 16.88
N LYS A 197 1.72 -3.34 16.09
CA LYS A 197 1.01 -2.86 14.90
C LYS A 197 -0.11 -1.89 15.27
N ASP A 198 -0.93 -2.23 16.27
CA ASP A 198 -2.03 -1.39 16.75
C ASP A 198 -1.51 -0.05 17.30
N LEU A 199 -0.43 -0.06 18.08
CA LEU A 199 0.18 1.17 18.60
C LEU A 199 0.77 2.04 17.48
N ALA A 200 1.37 1.43 16.46
CA ALA A 200 1.84 2.16 15.28
C ALA A 200 0.67 2.76 14.48
N ASP A 201 -0.44 2.03 14.35
CA ASP A 201 -1.66 2.49 13.69
C ASP A 201 -2.33 3.64 14.46
N ASP A 202 -2.45 3.54 15.78
CA ASP A 202 -3.02 4.58 16.64
C ASP A 202 -2.16 5.86 16.62
N SER A 203 -0.83 5.72 16.68
CA SER A 203 0.11 6.84 16.54
C SER A 203 -0.04 7.52 15.18
N ARG A 204 -0.19 6.76 14.09
CA ARG A 204 -0.47 7.30 12.75
C ARG A 204 -1.83 7.99 12.68
N ALA A 205 -2.87 7.41 13.27
CA ALA A 205 -4.22 7.97 13.25
C ALA A 205 -4.35 9.26 14.08
N ALA A 206 -3.59 9.39 15.17
CA ALA A 206 -3.58 10.58 16.01
C ALA A 206 -2.84 11.77 15.35
N LYS A 207 -1.96 11.51 14.38
CA LYS A 207 -1.23 12.55 13.66
C LYS A 207 -2.17 13.33 12.75
N LYS A 208 -2.10 14.66 12.82
CA LYS A 208 -2.82 15.52 11.88
C LYS A 208 -2.24 15.32 10.47
N PRO A 209 -3.08 15.16 9.44
CA PRO A 209 -2.60 15.07 8.07
C PRO A 209 -1.77 16.30 7.69
N LYS A 210 -0.61 16.07 7.09
CA LYS A 210 0.28 17.13 6.60
C LYS A 210 -0.46 17.95 5.55
N GLN A 211 -0.56 19.25 5.80
CA GLN A 211 -1.18 20.19 4.88
C GLN A 211 -0.15 20.65 3.84
N GLY A 212 -0.57 20.85 2.60
CA GLY A 212 0.30 21.33 1.54
C GLY A 212 -0.22 21.00 0.14
N PRO A 213 0.48 21.44 -0.91
CA PRO A 213 0.14 21.09 -2.29
C PRO A 213 0.29 19.59 -2.55
N THR A 214 -0.25 19.14 -3.68
CA THR A 214 -0.04 17.79 -4.20
C THR A 214 1.06 17.80 -5.25
N GLY A 215 2.08 16.97 -5.05
CA GLY A 215 3.14 16.75 -6.03
C GLY A 215 2.81 15.56 -6.91
N PHE A 216 3.02 15.71 -8.22
CA PHE A 216 2.82 14.64 -9.20
C PHE A 216 4.12 14.36 -9.94
N ALA A 217 4.84 13.34 -9.48
CA ALA A 217 6.04 12.82 -10.12
C ALA A 217 5.60 11.93 -11.27
N ALA A 218 5.59 12.52 -12.46
CA ALA A 218 4.88 12.00 -13.61
C ALA A 218 5.86 11.49 -14.68
N PRO A 219 5.43 10.58 -15.57
CA PRO A 219 6.28 10.11 -16.66
C PRO A 219 6.47 11.23 -17.71
N GLU A 220 7.34 10.97 -18.69
CA GLU A 220 7.72 11.92 -19.75
C GLU A 220 6.54 12.52 -20.51
N THR A 221 5.42 11.79 -20.63
CA THR A 221 4.18 12.28 -21.27
C THR A 221 3.57 13.51 -20.58
N ALA A 222 3.99 13.82 -19.36
CA ALA A 222 3.55 14.98 -18.59
C ALA A 222 4.40 16.25 -18.81
N LEU A 223 5.36 16.26 -19.73
CA LEU A 223 6.26 17.41 -19.96
C LEU A 223 5.52 18.72 -20.20
N LEU A 224 4.41 18.67 -20.93
CA LEU A 224 3.58 19.84 -21.18
C LEU A 224 2.79 20.26 -19.92
N MET A 225 2.39 19.32 -19.06
CA MET A 225 1.77 19.65 -17.76
C MET A 225 2.76 20.31 -16.80
N GLU A 226 4.02 19.88 -16.81
CA GLU A 226 5.09 20.53 -16.04
C GLU A 226 5.35 21.96 -16.52
N LYS A 227 5.46 22.16 -17.85
CA LYS A 227 5.65 23.50 -18.46
C LYS A 227 4.50 24.47 -18.19
N ASP A 228 3.28 23.95 -18.09
CA ASP A 228 2.08 24.71 -17.76
C ASP A 228 2.08 25.26 -16.32
N GLY A 229 2.97 24.78 -15.46
CA GLY A 229 3.10 25.20 -14.07
C GLY A 229 2.00 24.64 -13.14
N PRO A 230 1.96 25.10 -11.88
CA PRO A 230 1.00 24.62 -10.89
C PRO A 230 -0.46 24.89 -11.31
N LYS A 231 -1.33 23.87 -11.26
CA LYS A 231 -2.76 23.99 -11.60
C LYS A 231 -3.62 23.33 -10.53
N GLY A 232 -4.55 24.09 -9.94
CA GLY A 232 -5.51 23.58 -8.96
C GLY A 232 -4.88 22.96 -7.71
N GLY A 233 -3.69 23.41 -7.30
CA GLY A 233 -2.93 22.82 -6.18
C GLY A 233 -2.10 21.57 -6.54
N LEU A 234 -2.07 21.19 -7.82
CA LEU A 234 -1.21 20.14 -8.36
C LEU A 234 0.07 20.74 -8.95
N ILE A 235 1.22 20.26 -8.50
CA ILE A 235 2.54 20.59 -9.04
C ILE A 235 3.09 19.35 -9.73
N THR A 236 3.29 19.43 -11.05
CA THR A 236 3.79 18.29 -11.84
C THR A 236 5.28 18.44 -12.09
N LYS A 237 6.04 17.36 -11.91
CA LYS A 237 7.45 17.24 -12.29
C LYS A 237 7.64 15.99 -13.12
N VAL A 238 8.34 16.10 -14.24
CA VAL A 238 8.66 14.92 -15.05
C VAL A 238 9.82 14.16 -14.44
N VAL A 239 9.61 12.87 -14.21
CA VAL A 239 10.56 11.99 -13.56
C VAL A 239 10.76 10.75 -14.43
N THR A 240 11.95 10.61 -15.01
CA THR A 240 12.30 9.51 -15.95
C THR A 240 13.31 8.52 -15.38
N SER A 241 13.88 8.79 -14.20
CA SER A 241 14.82 7.92 -13.48
C SER A 241 14.57 7.95 -11.97
N PHE A 242 15.05 6.95 -11.24
CA PHE A 242 14.94 6.96 -9.77
C PHE A 242 15.84 8.03 -9.12
N SER A 243 16.97 8.40 -9.74
CA SER A 243 17.77 9.55 -9.29
C SER A 243 16.96 10.85 -9.32
N THR A 244 16.29 11.12 -10.45
CA THR A 244 15.43 12.31 -10.58
C THR A 244 14.22 12.23 -9.66
N LEU A 245 13.72 11.03 -9.35
CA LEU A 245 12.64 10.84 -8.40
C LEU A 245 13.08 11.28 -7.02
N ARG A 246 14.21 10.74 -6.55
CA ARG A 246 14.80 11.10 -5.27
C ARG A 246 14.97 12.61 -5.14
N ASP A 247 15.59 13.25 -6.12
CA ASP A 247 15.87 14.69 -6.09
C ASP A 247 14.55 15.49 -6.02
N THR A 248 13.55 15.09 -6.81
CA THR A 248 12.21 15.70 -6.77
C THR A 248 11.54 15.55 -5.41
N LEU A 249 11.62 14.38 -4.78
CA LEU A 249 11.03 14.17 -3.45
C LEU A 249 11.74 14.96 -2.36
N MET A 250 13.06 15.13 -2.46
CA MET A 250 13.82 16.02 -1.56
C MET A 250 13.41 17.49 -1.69
N GLU A 251 12.96 17.94 -2.86
CA GLU A 251 12.42 19.30 -3.05
C GLU A 251 11.02 19.47 -2.46
N TRP A 252 10.25 18.38 -2.30
CA TRP A 252 8.83 18.41 -1.93
C TRP A 252 8.57 18.24 -0.42
N THR A 253 9.48 18.69 0.44
CA THR A 253 9.37 18.54 1.90
C THR A 253 8.12 19.20 2.50
N THR A 254 7.57 20.23 1.86
CA THR A 254 6.39 20.98 2.33
C THR A 254 5.06 20.45 1.77
N PHE A 255 5.10 19.43 0.92
CA PHE A 255 3.90 18.94 0.24
C PHE A 255 3.10 18.06 1.20
N GLY A 256 1.78 18.08 1.07
CA GLY A 256 0.90 17.24 1.89
C GLY A 256 0.70 15.85 1.29
N THR A 257 0.74 15.75 -0.04
CA THR A 257 0.51 14.50 -0.77
C THR A 257 1.47 14.36 -1.94
N TRP A 258 2.06 13.18 -2.09
CA TRP A 258 2.90 12.82 -3.23
C TRP A 258 2.21 11.75 -4.08
N ILE A 259 2.14 11.98 -5.37
CA ILE A 259 1.73 10.99 -6.36
C ILE A 259 2.99 10.60 -7.14
N ILE A 260 3.40 9.35 -7.02
CA ILE A 260 4.62 8.82 -7.59
C ILE A 260 4.26 7.82 -8.68
N VAL A 261 4.50 8.20 -9.93
CA VAL A 261 4.50 7.24 -11.04
C VAL A 261 5.92 6.67 -11.14
N PHE A 262 6.07 5.37 -10.91
CA PHE A 262 7.41 4.80 -10.84
C PHE A 262 8.14 4.91 -12.19
N PRO A 263 9.37 5.45 -12.19
CA PRO A 263 10.18 5.56 -13.40
C PRO A 263 10.49 4.18 -14.00
N MET A 264 10.68 4.17 -15.31
CA MET A 264 11.10 2.98 -16.05
C MET A 264 12.57 3.15 -16.46
N GLU A 265 13.49 2.48 -15.76
CA GLU A 265 14.93 2.51 -16.06
C GLU A 265 15.50 1.09 -16.16
N ASN A 266 16.68 0.95 -16.78
CA ASN A 266 17.33 -0.35 -16.99
C ASN A 266 18.53 -0.58 -16.07
N LYS A 267 18.74 0.32 -15.10
CA LYS A 267 19.84 0.27 -14.15
C LYS A 267 19.48 1.16 -12.97
N GLY A 268 19.87 0.76 -11.78
CA GLY A 268 19.68 1.55 -10.56
C GLY A 268 20.77 1.21 -9.56
N LYS A 269 20.96 2.09 -8.58
CA LYS A 269 21.90 1.87 -7.48
C LYS A 269 21.12 1.72 -6.18
N ILE A 270 21.48 0.73 -5.36
CA ILE A 270 20.76 0.42 -4.11
C ILE A 270 20.67 1.65 -3.19
N GLU A 271 21.70 2.49 -3.16
CA GLU A 271 21.76 3.68 -2.32
C GLU A 271 20.66 4.69 -2.67
N ILE A 272 20.32 4.81 -3.96
CA ILE A 272 19.24 5.70 -4.42
C ILE A 272 17.89 5.19 -3.91
N PHE A 273 17.66 3.88 -3.97
CA PHE A 273 16.41 3.30 -3.47
C PHE A 273 16.30 3.42 -1.95
N GLN A 274 17.39 3.19 -1.22
CA GLN A 274 17.44 3.40 0.23
C GLN A 274 17.14 4.85 0.60
N GLU A 275 17.70 5.82 -0.14
CA GLU A 275 17.40 7.24 0.03
C GLU A 275 15.92 7.55 -0.23
N ILE A 276 15.32 7.02 -1.31
CA ILE A 276 13.89 7.20 -1.61
C ILE A 276 13.03 6.61 -0.49
N VAL A 277 13.33 5.39 -0.04
CA VAL A 277 12.61 4.72 1.05
C VAL A 277 12.69 5.56 2.33
N LYS A 278 13.85 6.12 2.64
CA LYS A 278 14.03 7.02 3.78
C LYS A 278 13.20 8.30 3.63
N ILE A 279 13.25 8.97 2.47
CA ILE A 279 12.47 10.19 2.21
C ILE A 279 10.97 9.94 2.35
N VAL A 280 10.49 8.80 1.82
CA VAL A 280 9.09 8.39 1.95
C VAL A 280 8.72 8.11 3.40
N LYS A 281 9.59 7.42 4.16
CA LYS A 281 9.42 7.19 5.59
C LYS A 281 9.26 8.51 6.35
N ASP A 282 10.18 9.45 6.15
CA ASP A 282 10.16 10.74 6.84
C ASP A 282 8.87 11.52 6.49
N HIS A 283 8.45 11.50 5.23
CA HIS A 283 7.22 12.18 4.79
C HIS A 283 5.95 11.58 5.38
N VAL A 284 5.84 10.25 5.46
CA VAL A 284 4.67 9.61 6.12
C VAL A 284 4.71 9.83 7.64
N GLU A 285 5.90 9.85 8.26
CA GLU A 285 6.06 10.15 9.68
C GLU A 285 5.61 11.57 10.03
N ASP A 286 5.79 12.51 9.12
CA ASP A 286 5.28 13.89 9.18
C ASP A 286 3.75 14.02 8.94
N GLY A 287 3.05 12.91 8.71
CA GLY A 287 1.61 12.91 8.40
C GLY A 287 1.29 13.10 6.91
N GLY A 288 2.28 12.99 6.02
CA GLY A 288 2.10 13.08 4.58
C GLY A 288 1.42 11.85 3.98
N HIS A 289 0.80 12.02 2.83
CA HIS A 289 0.20 10.93 2.05
C HIS A 289 1.04 10.60 0.82
N VAL A 290 1.02 9.32 0.43
CA VAL A 290 1.69 8.83 -0.78
C VAL A 290 0.73 8.00 -1.62
N VAL A 291 0.68 8.26 -2.91
CA VAL A 291 -0.05 7.47 -3.89
C VAL A 291 0.96 6.97 -4.91
N THR A 292 1.06 5.65 -5.09
CA THR A 292 1.93 5.07 -6.12
C THR A 292 1.12 4.61 -7.31
N ALA A 293 1.72 4.71 -8.48
CA ALA A 293 1.18 4.24 -9.74
C ALA A 293 2.31 3.67 -10.60
N TRP A 294 2.00 2.66 -11.40
CA TRP A 294 2.97 2.13 -12.35
C TRP A 294 2.88 2.87 -13.68
N THR A 295 4.01 3.00 -14.36
CA THR A 295 4.05 3.64 -15.68
C THR A 295 3.16 2.87 -16.67
N PRO A 296 2.38 3.56 -17.52
CA PRO A 296 1.53 2.91 -18.54
C PRO A 296 2.29 1.96 -19.45
N ILE A 297 1.68 0.81 -19.75
CA ILE A 297 2.27 -0.22 -20.61
C ILE A 297 1.91 0.01 -22.09
N THR A 298 2.87 -0.17 -22.97
CA THR A 298 2.72 -0.06 -24.43
C THR A 298 3.42 -1.23 -25.09
N ALA A 299 3.08 -1.52 -26.36
CA ALA A 299 3.78 -2.55 -27.12
C ALA A 299 5.30 -2.30 -27.18
N THR A 300 5.71 -1.03 -27.28
CA THR A 300 7.11 -0.64 -27.40
C THR A 300 7.90 -0.74 -26.09
N ASN A 301 7.24 -0.60 -24.93
CA ASN A 301 7.93 -0.64 -23.64
C ASN A 301 7.69 -1.94 -22.85
N MET A 302 6.94 -2.91 -23.41
CA MET A 302 6.50 -4.11 -22.70
C MET A 302 7.66 -4.90 -22.08
N ALA A 303 8.75 -5.13 -22.81
CA ALA A 303 9.91 -5.87 -22.30
C ALA A 303 10.53 -5.18 -21.08
N LYS A 304 10.72 -3.87 -21.17
CA LYS A 304 11.25 -3.04 -20.08
C LYS A 304 10.25 -2.93 -18.92
N TRP A 305 8.96 -2.82 -19.20
CA TRP A 305 7.92 -2.79 -18.18
C TRP A 305 7.91 -4.08 -17.36
N THR A 306 8.00 -5.24 -18.02
CA THR A 306 8.00 -6.56 -17.37
C THR A 306 9.19 -6.75 -16.43
N SER A 307 10.37 -6.22 -16.76
CA SER A 307 11.52 -6.29 -15.85
C SER A 307 11.32 -5.47 -14.58
N MET A 308 10.61 -4.35 -14.67
CA MET A 308 10.39 -3.46 -13.55
C MET A 308 9.35 -3.96 -12.55
N VAL A 309 8.46 -4.88 -12.96
CA VAL A 309 7.35 -5.38 -12.13
C VAL A 309 7.83 -5.85 -10.75
N LYS A 310 8.94 -6.60 -10.68
CA LYS A 310 9.48 -7.09 -9.40
C LYS A 310 9.85 -5.92 -8.49
N LEU A 311 10.63 -4.97 -9.00
CA LEU A 311 11.05 -3.79 -8.26
C LEU A 311 9.87 -2.94 -7.80
N TRP A 312 8.92 -2.62 -8.69
CA TRP A 312 7.77 -1.79 -8.36
C TRP A 312 6.87 -2.44 -7.31
N LYS A 313 6.66 -3.77 -7.38
CA LYS A 313 5.96 -4.51 -6.32
C LYS A 313 6.68 -4.43 -4.98
N THR A 314 8.01 -4.59 -4.97
CA THR A 314 8.80 -4.47 -3.75
C THR A 314 8.71 -3.06 -3.16
N LEU A 315 8.81 -2.01 -3.98
CA LEU A 315 8.66 -0.62 -3.51
C LEU A 315 7.25 -0.33 -2.98
N ASP A 316 6.21 -0.79 -3.68
CA ASP A 316 4.82 -0.68 -3.21
C ASP A 316 4.64 -1.36 -1.85
N TRP A 317 5.16 -2.59 -1.70
CA TRP A 317 5.12 -3.32 -0.43
C TRP A 317 5.85 -2.57 0.68
N ILE A 318 7.04 -2.03 0.41
CA ILE A 318 7.81 -1.24 1.38
C ILE A 318 7.03 0.02 1.79
N PHE A 319 6.51 0.78 0.83
CA PHE A 319 5.83 2.04 1.14
C PHE A 319 4.55 1.78 1.95
N VAL A 320 3.77 0.75 1.60
CA VAL A 320 2.60 0.34 2.38
C VAL A 320 3.02 -0.10 3.79
N LYS A 321 4.13 -0.83 3.93
CA LYS A 321 4.64 -1.24 5.25
C LYS A 321 5.03 -0.02 6.11
N LEU A 322 5.60 1.02 5.51
CA LEU A 322 6.02 2.24 6.20
C LEU A 322 4.82 3.12 6.60
N GLY A 323 3.98 3.50 5.63
CA GLY A 323 2.94 4.49 5.87
C GLY A 323 1.54 3.91 6.12
N GLY A 324 1.34 2.60 5.96
CA GLY A 324 0.07 1.94 6.23
C GLY A 324 -1.10 2.61 5.50
N ASN A 325 -2.01 3.18 6.28
CA ASN A 325 -3.22 3.85 5.77
C ASN A 325 -2.96 5.20 5.06
N GLN A 326 -1.73 5.73 5.14
CA GLN A 326 -1.25 6.93 4.44
C GLN A 326 -0.69 6.65 3.05
N VAL A 327 -0.57 5.37 2.66
CA VAL A 327 -0.11 4.97 1.32
C VAL A 327 -1.22 4.25 0.56
N ILE A 328 -1.41 4.61 -0.70
CA ILE A 328 -2.32 3.92 -1.61
C ILE A 328 -1.55 3.48 -2.85
N THR A 329 -1.59 2.18 -3.15
CA THR A 329 -1.08 1.62 -4.41
C THR A 329 -2.23 1.54 -5.40
N THR A 330 -2.02 2.04 -6.61
CA THR A 330 -3.09 2.11 -7.64
C THR A 330 -2.92 1.10 -8.77
N ALA A 331 -1.79 0.38 -8.77
CA ALA A 331 -1.53 -0.68 -9.73
C ALA A 331 -2.60 -1.78 -9.64
N SER A 332 -3.05 -2.27 -10.79
CA SER A 332 -4.07 -3.31 -10.89
C SER A 332 -3.83 -4.16 -12.15
N CYS A 333 -2.69 -4.86 -12.13
CA CYS A 333 -2.28 -5.75 -13.22
C CYS A 333 -1.71 -7.07 -12.69
N SER A 334 -1.78 -8.10 -13.54
CA SER A 334 -1.23 -9.42 -13.26
C SER A 334 -0.52 -9.99 -14.49
N LEU A 335 0.60 -10.67 -14.25
CA LEU A 335 1.35 -11.38 -15.30
C LEU A 335 1.05 -12.87 -15.18
N VAL A 336 0.46 -13.45 -16.22
CA VAL A 336 0.09 -14.88 -16.27
C VAL A 336 0.57 -15.44 -17.60
N ASN A 337 1.48 -16.42 -17.57
CA ASN A 337 2.07 -17.04 -18.75
C ASN A 337 2.63 -16.01 -19.75
N ASP A 338 3.44 -15.06 -19.25
CA ASP A 338 4.04 -13.95 -20.00
C ASP A 338 3.04 -12.98 -20.66
N LYS A 339 1.75 -13.12 -20.35
CA LYS A 339 0.70 -12.18 -20.78
C LYS A 339 0.37 -11.23 -19.64
N VAL A 340 0.27 -9.95 -19.98
CA VAL A 340 -0.11 -8.90 -19.04
C VAL A 340 -1.62 -8.71 -19.10
N PHE A 341 -2.28 -8.89 -17.96
CA PHE A 341 -3.70 -8.58 -17.77
C PHE A 341 -3.80 -7.30 -16.96
N VAL A 342 -4.53 -6.33 -17.48
CA VAL A 342 -4.66 -5.00 -16.89
C VAL A 342 -6.14 -4.74 -16.63
N GLU A 343 -6.47 -4.36 -15.39
CA GLU A 343 -7.84 -4.00 -15.05
C GLU A 343 -8.27 -2.75 -15.82
N ALA A 344 -9.50 -2.74 -16.35
CA ALA A 344 -10.02 -1.59 -17.06
C ALA A 344 -10.05 -0.34 -16.16
N GLY A 345 -9.45 0.75 -16.63
CA GLY A 345 -9.37 2.01 -15.88
C GLY A 345 -8.25 2.09 -14.85
N SER A 346 -7.35 1.10 -14.81
CA SER A 346 -6.10 1.17 -14.04
C SER A 346 -5.08 2.12 -14.69
N PRO A 347 -4.14 2.69 -13.91
CA PRO A 347 -3.04 3.51 -14.42
C PRO A 347 -2.28 2.87 -15.59
N GLU A 348 -2.00 1.57 -15.50
CA GLU A 348 -1.20 0.82 -16.47
C GLU A 348 -1.87 0.76 -17.84
N GLY A 349 -3.21 0.75 -17.87
CA GLY A 349 -4.02 0.68 -19.09
C GLY A 349 -4.41 2.06 -19.65
N THR A 350 -3.88 3.16 -19.11
CA THR A 350 -4.24 4.51 -19.58
C THR A 350 -3.62 4.91 -20.91
N SER A 351 -2.61 4.16 -21.37
CA SER A 351 -2.14 4.19 -22.76
C SER A 351 -3.19 3.53 -23.66
N GLN A 352 -4.18 4.29 -24.13
CA GLN A 352 -5.11 3.78 -25.13
C GLN A 352 -4.35 3.43 -26.42
N PHE A 353 -4.22 2.13 -26.66
CA PHE A 353 -4.21 1.42 -27.95
C PHE A 353 -3.95 2.28 -29.21
N TYR A 354 -2.77 2.09 -29.81
CA TYR A 354 -2.37 2.52 -31.17
C TYR A 354 -2.13 4.01 -31.41
N ASN A 355 -1.11 4.60 -30.78
CA ASN A 355 -0.02 5.36 -31.45
C ASN A 355 0.85 6.11 -30.44
N ALA A 356 2.06 6.47 -30.85
CA ALA A 356 3.11 7.18 -30.11
C ALA A 356 2.74 8.63 -29.68
N TYR A 357 1.48 8.92 -29.38
CA TYR A 357 1.07 10.25 -28.95
C TYR A 357 1.40 10.46 -27.46
N LEU A 358 2.62 10.92 -27.20
CA LEU A 358 3.13 11.36 -25.90
C LEU A 358 2.62 12.77 -25.52
N GLY A 359 1.34 13.05 -25.74
CA GLY A 359 0.75 14.37 -25.46
C GLY A 359 0.13 14.48 -24.07
N VAL A 360 -0.19 15.72 -23.66
CA VAL A 360 -0.84 16.08 -22.38
C VAL A 360 -2.03 15.18 -22.03
N ALA A 361 -2.78 14.74 -23.04
CA ALA A 361 -3.96 13.89 -22.84
C ALA A 361 -3.61 12.58 -22.11
N ALA A 362 -2.45 11.97 -22.41
CA ALA A 362 -2.03 10.73 -21.78
C ALA A 362 -1.73 10.92 -20.28
N ALA A 363 -0.98 11.97 -19.93
CA ALA A 363 -0.67 12.28 -18.54
C ALA A 363 -1.93 12.66 -17.73
N LYS A 364 -2.87 13.41 -18.35
CA LYS A 364 -4.17 13.70 -17.72
C LYS A 364 -5.00 12.44 -17.50
N GLN A 365 -5.06 11.53 -18.47
CA GLN A 365 -5.77 10.25 -18.34
C GLN A 365 -5.17 9.38 -17.24
N LEU A 366 -3.84 9.29 -17.18
CA LEU A 366 -3.11 8.62 -16.10
C LEU A 366 -3.48 9.21 -14.74
N TYR A 367 -3.39 10.53 -14.58
CA TYR A 367 -3.77 11.21 -13.35
C TYR A 367 -5.23 10.93 -12.95
N CYS A 368 -6.16 10.97 -13.91
CA CYS A 368 -7.56 10.66 -13.65
C CYS A 368 -7.78 9.21 -13.21
N ALA A 369 -7.06 8.24 -13.77
CA ALA A 369 -7.13 6.84 -13.34
C ALA A 369 -6.63 6.68 -11.90
N ILE A 370 -5.53 7.34 -11.55
CA ILE A 370 -4.99 7.39 -10.19
C ILE A 370 -6.03 7.97 -9.22
N CYS A 371 -6.65 9.10 -9.56
CA CYS A 371 -7.67 9.74 -8.72
C CYS A 371 -8.87 8.83 -8.44
N LYS A 372 -9.31 8.03 -9.43
CA LYS A 372 -10.41 7.08 -9.27
C LYS A 372 -10.07 5.94 -8.32
N LYS A 373 -8.80 5.55 -8.21
CA LYS A 373 -8.32 4.51 -7.30
C LYS A 373 -7.98 5.06 -5.91
N ALA A 374 -7.50 6.30 -5.81
CA ALA A 374 -7.09 6.96 -4.57
C ALA A 374 -8.15 7.92 -3.98
N THR A 375 -9.42 7.52 -3.97
CA THR A 375 -10.55 8.38 -3.55
C THR A 375 -10.44 8.87 -2.11
N LYS A 376 -9.79 8.09 -1.24
CA LYS A 376 -9.58 8.40 0.18
C LYS A 376 -8.84 9.73 0.40
N PHE A 377 -7.91 10.11 -0.48
CA PHE A 377 -7.08 11.30 -0.30
C PHE A 377 -7.62 12.56 -0.99
N GLN A 378 -8.79 12.49 -1.65
CA GLN A 378 -9.45 13.65 -2.28
C GLN A 378 -8.49 14.48 -3.15
N LEU A 379 -7.78 13.80 -4.05
CA LEU A 379 -6.77 14.43 -4.91
C LEU A 379 -7.37 15.58 -5.75
N PRO A 380 -6.57 16.63 -6.04
CA PRO A 380 -7.03 17.77 -6.84
C PRO A 380 -7.66 17.38 -8.17
N THR A 381 -8.78 18.01 -8.52
CA THR A 381 -9.37 17.78 -9.85
C THR A 381 -8.65 18.65 -10.88
N LEU A 382 -8.11 18.02 -11.94
CA LEU A 382 -7.66 18.75 -13.11
C LEU A 382 -8.88 19.38 -13.78
N GLU A 383 -8.96 20.71 -13.81
CA GLU A 383 -10.00 21.39 -14.57
C GLU A 383 -9.99 20.88 -16.02
N GLN A 384 -11.17 20.50 -16.52
CA GLN A 384 -11.36 20.23 -17.93
C GLN A 384 -11.13 21.55 -18.66
N SER A 385 -9.89 21.76 -19.11
CA SER A 385 -9.56 22.82 -20.06
C SER A 385 -10.59 22.75 -21.17
N SER A 386 -11.38 23.83 -21.27
CA SER A 386 -12.26 24.12 -22.40
C SER A 386 -11.56 23.69 -23.67
N ARG A 387 -12.27 22.92 -24.51
CA ARG A 387 -11.91 22.53 -25.88
C ARG A 387 -10.81 23.43 -26.43
N THR A 388 -9.70 22.83 -26.84
CA THR A 388 -8.76 23.50 -27.74
C THR A 388 -9.57 24.09 -28.89
N THR A 389 -9.75 25.40 -28.89
CA THR A 389 -10.12 26.15 -30.08
C THR A 389 -8.90 26.10 -30.97
N THR A 390 -8.63 24.94 -31.57
CA THR A 390 -7.92 24.91 -32.83
C THR A 390 -8.76 25.77 -33.76
N ARG A 391 -8.26 26.97 -34.10
CA ARG A 391 -8.75 27.69 -35.28
C ARG A 391 -8.75 26.66 -36.39
N ARG A 392 -9.93 26.26 -36.85
CA ARG A 392 -10.12 25.46 -38.07
C ARG A 392 -9.23 26.10 -39.13
N ARG A 393 -8.13 25.42 -39.48
CA ARG A 393 -7.42 25.67 -40.73
C ARG A 393 -8.47 25.47 -41.81
N GLY A 394 -8.74 26.52 -42.57
CA GLY A 394 -9.59 26.47 -43.76
C GLY A 394 -9.08 25.37 -44.68
N GLY A 395 -9.95 24.42 -44.96
CA GLY A 395 -9.72 23.30 -45.86
C GLY A 395 -10.94 23.14 -46.75
N MET A 396 -10.97 23.94 -47.81
CA MET A 396 -11.42 23.60 -49.16
C MET A 396 -12.60 22.62 -49.28
N TRP A 397 -13.81 23.13 -49.10
CA TRP A 397 -15.02 22.60 -49.75
C TRP A 397 -15.83 23.80 -50.24
N GLU A 398 -15.40 24.34 -51.38
CA GLU A 398 -16.28 25.09 -52.27
C GLU A 398 -16.52 24.24 -53.51
N LYS A 399 -17.77 24.33 -54.00
CA LYS A 399 -18.39 23.65 -55.16
C LYS A 399 -18.96 22.27 -54.79
N ASP A 400 -20.27 22.03 -54.77
CA ASP A 400 -21.33 22.55 -55.63
C ASP A 400 -22.63 22.79 -54.86
N ALA A 401 -23.18 23.99 -55.00
CA ALA A 401 -24.58 24.28 -54.71
C ALA A 401 -25.07 25.34 -55.70
N ASN A 402 -25.26 24.91 -56.95
CA ASN A 402 -26.16 25.58 -57.87
C ASN A 402 -26.65 24.57 -58.93
N LEU A 403 -27.95 24.67 -59.23
CA LEU A 403 -28.83 23.80 -60.06
C LEU A 403 -29.57 22.75 -59.21
N GLU A 404 -30.90 22.69 -59.12
CA GLU A 404 -32.00 23.37 -59.80
C GLU A 404 -33.29 23.21 -58.95
N ARG A 405 -34.24 24.13 -59.15
CA ARG A 405 -35.62 24.16 -58.61
C ARG A 405 -36.51 23.05 -59.22
N PRO A 406 -37.69 22.73 -58.65
CA PRO A 406 -38.90 23.58 -58.79
C PRO A 406 -39.28 24.37 -57.53
#